data_AF-A0A7H8QC02-F1
#
_entry.id   AF-A0A7H8QC02-F1
#
_cell.length_a   1.000
_cell.length_b   1.000
_cell.length_c   1.000
_cell.angle_alpha   90.00
_cell.angle_beta   90.00
_cell.angle_gamma   90.00
#
_symmetry.space_group_name_H-M   'P 1'
#
loop_
_entity.id
_entity.type
_entity.pdbx_description
1 polymer ?
#
loop_
_entity_poly.entity_id
_entity_poly.type
_entity_poly.pdbx_seq_one_letter_code
_entity_poly.pdbx_strand_id
1 'polypeptide(L)'
;MDMTEYRVLSIRAEDYDTIMNWGFSSGYDGAEVISIILKYHKTRILSNKEKELEFIYYVSEEHKELFEKHLKLDEFINYTNDILLCFYINSLIGVYTKDLKNPLAWLGKWNEQHTVFKESAKYKKLDMDKKKLVDYANALLYETDPLCILKVLSLIENENVVVAQEMLRLKLLKI
;
A
#
# COMPACT_ATOMS: atom_id res chain seq x y z
N MET A 1 -1.55 -10.35 -36.86
CA MET A 1 -1.91 -9.18 -36.05
C MET A 1 -1.86 -9.63 -34.61
N ASP A 2 -0.95 -9.04 -33.85
CA ASP A 2 -0.78 -9.30 -32.43
C ASP A 2 -1.96 -8.64 -31.69
N MET A 3 -2.80 -9.43 -31.02
CA MET A 3 -3.97 -8.92 -30.30
C MET A 3 -3.51 -8.36 -28.95
N THR A 4 -2.96 -7.15 -28.97
CA THR A 4 -2.71 -6.37 -27.75
C THR A 4 -4.05 -6.20 -27.03
N GLU A 5 -4.07 -6.53 -25.73
CA GLU A 5 -5.24 -6.73 -24.88
C GLU A 5 -6.31 -5.62 -24.96
N TYR A 6 -7.41 -5.86 -25.66
CA TYR A 6 -8.61 -5.04 -25.53
C TYR A 6 -9.35 -5.41 -24.25
N ARG A 7 -9.56 -4.45 -23.34
CA ARG A 7 -10.44 -4.62 -22.17
C ARG A 7 -11.88 -4.29 -22.55
N VAL A 8 -12.76 -5.28 -22.42
CA VAL A 8 -14.20 -5.11 -22.64
C VAL A 8 -14.85 -4.65 -21.33
N LEU A 9 -15.60 -3.56 -21.38
CA LEU A 9 -16.36 -3.01 -20.26
C LEU A 9 -17.86 -3.07 -20.59
N SER A 10 -18.67 -3.52 -19.62
CA SER A 10 -20.13 -3.42 -19.70
C SER A 10 -20.58 -2.13 -19.05
N ILE A 11 -21.32 -1.30 -19.78
CA ILE A 11 -21.82 0.00 -19.32
C ILE A 11 -23.34 -0.08 -19.26
N ARG A 12 -23.95 0.53 -18.25
CA ARG A 12 -25.42 0.62 -18.16
C ARG A 12 -25.95 1.56 -19.24
N ALA A 13 -27.16 1.30 -19.73
CA ALA A 13 -27.76 2.12 -20.79
C ALA A 13 -27.85 3.62 -20.42
N GLU A 14 -28.17 3.91 -19.16
CA GLU A 14 -28.22 5.28 -18.60
C GLU A 14 -26.88 6.02 -18.63
N ASP A 15 -25.77 5.31 -18.41
CA ASP A 15 -24.42 5.87 -18.46
C ASP A 15 -23.92 6.02 -19.90
N TYR A 16 -24.37 5.14 -20.80
CA TYR A 16 -24.02 5.17 -22.22
C TYR A 16 -24.50 6.46 -22.90
N ASP A 17 -25.76 6.85 -22.69
CA ASP A 17 -26.30 8.08 -23.28
C ASP A 17 -25.54 9.31 -22.78
N THR A 18 -25.15 9.32 -21.50
CA THR A 18 -24.34 10.39 -20.91
C THR A 18 -22.95 10.48 -21.56
N ILE A 19 -22.28 9.34 -21.73
CA ILE A 19 -20.95 9.26 -22.38
C ILE A 19 -21.02 9.73 -23.82
N MET A 20 -22.02 9.27 -24.59
CA MET A 20 -22.18 9.62 -26.00
C MET A 20 -22.54 11.10 -26.19
N ASN A 21 -23.42 11.65 -25.36
CA ASN A 21 -23.78 13.07 -25.41
C ASN A 21 -22.58 13.96 -25.06
N TRP A 22 -21.76 13.55 -24.10
CA TRP A 22 -20.56 14.28 -23.75
C TRP A 22 -19.50 14.20 -24.85
N GLY A 23 -19.33 13.02 -25.47
CA GLY A 23 -18.47 12.84 -26.63
C GLY A 23 -18.88 13.73 -27.79
N PHE A 24 -20.17 13.71 -28.15
CA PHE A 24 -20.73 14.56 -29.19
C PHE A 24 -20.49 16.06 -28.93
N SER A 25 -20.72 16.51 -27.69
CA SER A 25 -20.53 17.92 -27.31
C SER A 25 -19.07 18.35 -27.29
N SER A 26 -18.14 17.40 -27.12
CA SER A 26 -16.71 17.66 -26.96
C SER A 26 -15.88 17.28 -28.19
N GLY A 27 -16.50 16.73 -29.23
CA GLY A 27 -15.83 16.24 -30.44
C GLY A 27 -15.04 14.95 -30.25
N TYR A 28 -15.33 14.18 -29.19
CA TYR A 28 -14.68 12.91 -28.88
C TYR A 28 -15.62 11.73 -29.14
N ASP A 29 -15.07 10.57 -29.51
CA ASP A 29 -15.85 9.33 -29.53
C ASP A 29 -16.06 8.77 -28.12
N GLY A 30 -17.00 7.82 -27.98
CA GLY A 30 -17.34 7.26 -26.67
C GLY A 30 -16.16 6.56 -25.97
N ALA A 31 -15.22 5.98 -26.72
CA ALA A 31 -14.04 5.32 -26.16
C ALA A 31 -13.00 6.35 -25.67
N GLU A 32 -12.85 7.46 -26.39
CA GLU A 32 -12.03 8.61 -25.97
C GLU A 32 -12.58 9.24 -24.70
N VAL A 33 -13.90 9.42 -24.59
CA VAL A 33 -14.55 9.93 -23.37
C VAL A 33 -14.30 9.00 -22.19
N ILE A 34 -14.48 7.69 -22.35
CA ILE A 34 -14.17 6.70 -21.30
C ILE A 34 -12.70 6.76 -20.90
N SER A 35 -11.80 6.88 -21.86
CA SER A 35 -10.36 7.01 -21.61
C SER A 35 -10.03 8.27 -20.82
N ILE A 36 -10.68 9.40 -21.12
CA ILE A 36 -10.54 10.65 -20.39
C ILE A 36 -11.08 10.52 -18.96
N ILE A 37 -12.25 9.91 -18.76
CA ILE A 37 -12.83 9.67 -17.43
C ILE A 37 -11.89 8.81 -16.59
N LEU A 38 -11.43 7.68 -17.14
CA LEU A 38 -10.50 6.79 -16.46
C LEU A 38 -9.17 7.48 -16.14
N LYS A 39 -8.64 8.27 -17.08
CA LYS A 39 -7.42 9.05 -16.87
C LYS A 39 -7.63 10.12 -15.80
N TYR A 40 -8.75 10.83 -15.81
CA TYR A 40 -9.08 11.86 -14.82
C TYR A 40 -9.27 11.26 -13.43
N HIS A 41 -10.01 10.16 -13.30
CA HIS A 41 -10.15 9.43 -12.03
C HIS A 41 -8.79 8.88 -11.56
N LYS A 42 -7.98 8.34 -12.46
CA LYS A 42 -6.60 7.92 -12.16
C LYS A 42 -5.78 9.10 -11.65
N THR A 43 -5.75 10.22 -12.35
CA THR A 43 -5.02 11.44 -11.94
C THR A 43 -5.54 12.00 -10.63
N ARG A 44 -6.85 11.96 -10.36
CA ARG A 44 -7.42 12.43 -9.09
C ARG A 44 -7.05 11.53 -7.92
N ILE A 45 -7.14 10.21 -8.10
CA ILE A 45 -6.72 9.23 -7.10
C ILE A 45 -5.22 9.37 -6.83
N LEU A 46 -4.41 9.52 -7.89
CA LEU A 46 -2.98 9.75 -7.77
C LEU A 46 -2.65 11.08 -7.08
N SER A 47 -3.33 12.18 -7.43
CA SER A 47 -3.06 13.50 -6.84
C SER A 47 -3.47 13.60 -5.36
N ASN A 48 -4.58 12.98 -4.96
CA ASN A 48 -4.95 12.90 -3.53
C ASN A 48 -3.93 12.06 -2.75
N LYS A 49 -3.49 10.95 -3.33
CA LYS A 49 -2.45 10.10 -2.74
C LYS A 49 -1.10 10.78 -2.66
N GLU A 50 -0.65 11.47 -3.71
CA GLU A 50 0.61 12.20 -3.73
C GLU A 50 0.66 13.22 -2.60
N LYS A 51 -0.42 13.99 -2.39
CA LYS A 51 -0.52 14.94 -1.27
C LYS A 51 -0.51 14.27 0.11
N GLU A 52 -1.09 13.08 0.26
CA GLU A 52 -1.09 12.35 1.54
C GLU A 52 0.24 11.63 1.82
N LEU A 53 0.92 11.18 0.76
CA LEU A 53 2.27 10.57 0.81
C LEU A 53 3.38 11.62 1.01
N GLU A 54 3.16 12.87 0.60
CA GLU A 54 4.12 13.99 0.73
C GLU A 54 4.49 14.28 2.19
N PHE A 55 3.62 13.94 3.14
CA PHE A 55 3.81 14.18 4.59
C PHE A 55 4.15 12.93 5.40
N ILE A 56 4.64 11.86 4.76
CA ILE A 56 5.11 10.69 5.51
C ILE A 56 6.41 11.05 6.25
N TYR A 57 6.46 10.74 7.54
CA TYR A 57 7.69 10.82 8.32
C TYR A 57 8.66 9.69 7.92
N TYR A 58 9.92 10.01 7.69
CA TYR A 58 10.97 9.02 7.44
C TYR A 58 12.12 9.21 8.43
N VAL A 59 12.60 8.11 9.03
CA VAL A 59 13.77 8.14 9.94
C VAL A 59 15.08 8.55 9.26
N SER A 60 15.20 8.35 7.94
CA SER A 60 16.38 8.70 7.15
C SER A 60 16.02 8.85 5.66
N GLU A 61 16.94 9.41 4.87
CA GLU A 61 16.77 9.49 3.42
C GLU A 61 16.75 8.10 2.77
N GLU A 62 17.55 7.15 3.25
CA GLU A 62 17.55 5.78 2.72
C GLU A 62 16.22 5.08 2.93
N HIS A 63 15.56 5.34 4.06
CA HIS A 63 14.22 4.84 4.33
C HIS A 63 13.22 5.40 3.31
N LYS A 64 13.29 6.70 3.03
CA LYS A 64 12.43 7.36 2.03
C LYS A 64 12.67 6.82 0.62
N GLU A 65 13.92 6.79 0.16
CA GLU A 65 14.29 6.32 -1.16
C GLU A 65 13.82 4.88 -1.42
N LEU A 66 13.99 4.01 -0.42
CA LEU A 66 13.56 2.62 -0.53
C LEU A 66 12.02 2.52 -0.58
N PHE A 67 11.30 3.31 0.23
CA PHE A 67 9.84 3.36 0.19
C PHE A 67 9.31 3.83 -1.17
N GLU A 68 9.84 4.93 -1.70
CA GLU A 68 9.50 5.40 -3.04
C GLU A 68 9.81 4.37 -4.12
N LYS A 69 10.88 3.59 -3.95
CA LYS A 69 11.22 2.49 -4.85
C LYS A 69 10.16 1.38 -4.83
N HIS A 70 9.57 1.05 -3.68
CA HIS A 70 8.44 0.11 -3.63
C HIS A 70 7.19 0.69 -4.29
N LEU A 71 6.91 1.98 -4.13
CA LEU A 71 5.76 2.63 -4.78
C LEU A 71 5.87 2.64 -6.32
N LYS A 72 7.08 2.51 -6.86
CA LYS A 72 7.36 2.40 -8.30
C LYS A 72 7.28 0.96 -8.84
N LEU A 73 6.93 -0.02 -8.01
CA LEU A 73 6.83 -1.43 -8.45
C LEU A 73 5.72 -1.65 -9.48
N ASP A 74 4.62 -0.89 -9.39
CA ASP A 74 3.54 -0.94 -10.36
C ASP A 74 2.80 0.40 -10.41
N GLU A 75 2.99 1.14 -11.51
CA GLU A 75 2.34 2.44 -11.78
C GLU A 75 0.80 2.35 -11.95
N PHE A 76 0.24 1.14 -11.89
CA PHE A 76 -1.17 0.86 -12.14
C PHE A 76 -1.91 0.25 -10.93
N ILE A 77 -1.23 -0.06 -9.82
CA ILE A 77 -1.88 -0.64 -8.65
C ILE A 77 -2.33 0.43 -7.65
N ASN A 78 -3.61 0.37 -7.29
CA ASN A 78 -4.13 1.04 -6.10
C ASN A 78 -3.61 0.29 -4.87
N TYR A 79 -2.49 0.74 -4.30
CA TYR A 79 -1.98 0.17 -3.04
C TYR A 79 -2.99 0.39 -1.92
N THR A 80 -3.38 -0.69 -1.25
CA THR A 80 -4.16 -0.62 -0.01
C THR A 80 -3.29 -0.09 1.13
N ASN A 81 -3.91 0.40 2.18
CA ASN A 81 -3.21 0.83 3.41
C ASN A 81 -2.29 -0.26 3.96
N ASP A 82 -2.69 -1.52 3.84
CA ASP A 82 -1.90 -2.66 4.30
C ASP A 82 -0.61 -2.83 3.48
N ILE A 83 -0.69 -2.65 2.16
CA ILE A 83 0.50 -2.71 1.31
C ILE A 83 1.42 -1.51 1.60
N LEU A 84 0.86 -0.31 1.78
CA LEU A 84 1.64 0.87 2.14
C LEU A 84 2.37 0.68 3.48
N LEU A 85 1.67 0.18 4.49
CA LEU A 85 2.27 -0.14 5.79
C LEU A 85 3.38 -1.20 5.64
N CYS A 86 3.14 -2.25 4.84
CA CYS A 86 4.15 -3.26 4.56
C CYS A 86 5.40 -2.68 3.87
N PHE A 87 5.22 -1.77 2.92
CA PHE A 87 6.34 -1.10 2.25
C PHE A 87 7.09 -0.19 3.21
N TYR A 88 6.39 0.55 4.05
CA TYR A 88 7.00 1.43 5.04
C TYR A 88 7.89 0.65 6.01
N ILE A 89 7.38 -0.45 6.60
CA ILE A 89 8.21 -1.29 7.48
C ILE A 89 9.34 -1.97 6.71
N ASN A 90 9.10 -2.45 5.49
CA ASN A 90 10.16 -3.04 4.66
C ASN A 90 11.29 -2.05 4.42
N SER A 91 10.96 -0.81 4.10
CA SER A 91 11.94 0.24 3.84
C SER A 91 12.70 0.64 5.10
N LEU A 92 12.02 0.75 6.24
CA LEU A 92 12.65 1.01 7.53
C LEU A 92 13.70 -0.04 7.89
N ILE A 93 13.45 -1.30 7.55
CA ILE A 93 14.34 -2.43 7.81
C ILE A 93 15.37 -2.65 6.69
N GLY A 94 15.31 -1.88 5.59
CA GLY A 94 16.21 -2.05 4.44
C GLY A 94 15.90 -3.29 3.59
N VAL A 95 14.64 -3.74 3.58
CA VAL A 95 14.17 -4.89 2.79
C VAL A 95 13.47 -4.42 1.53
N TYR A 96 14.03 -4.76 0.37
CA TYR A 96 13.31 -4.63 -0.88
C TYR A 96 12.55 -5.91 -1.21
N THR A 97 11.28 -5.80 -1.59
CA THR A 97 10.46 -6.91 -2.09
C THR A 97 9.72 -6.46 -3.34
N LYS A 98 9.57 -7.37 -4.30
CA LYS A 98 8.70 -7.18 -5.48
C LYS A 98 7.38 -7.96 -5.34
N ASP A 99 7.22 -8.74 -4.26
CA ASP A 99 6.05 -9.56 -4.02
C ASP A 99 4.94 -8.73 -3.38
N LEU A 100 3.92 -8.40 -4.17
CA LEU A 100 2.74 -7.67 -3.72
C LEU A 100 1.71 -8.57 -3.03
N LYS A 101 1.77 -9.89 -3.25
CA LYS A 101 0.84 -10.84 -2.62
C LYS A 101 1.23 -11.10 -1.17
N ASN A 102 2.53 -11.13 -0.89
CA ASN A 102 3.05 -11.27 0.47
C ASN A 102 4.31 -10.45 0.69
N PRO A 103 4.18 -9.12 0.88
CA PRO A 103 5.32 -8.22 1.07
C PRO A 103 6.19 -8.54 2.30
N LEU A 104 5.63 -9.26 3.28
CA LEU A 104 6.27 -9.63 4.55
C LEU A 104 6.67 -11.10 4.62
N ALA A 105 6.72 -11.83 3.50
CA ALA A 105 7.12 -13.24 3.45
C ALA A 105 8.52 -13.50 4.06
N TRP A 106 9.35 -12.47 4.15
CA TRP A 106 10.67 -12.54 4.77
C TRP A 106 10.63 -12.61 6.29
N LEU A 107 9.51 -12.35 6.96
CA LEU A 107 9.40 -12.45 8.43
C LEU A 107 9.52 -13.90 8.90
N GLY A 108 8.98 -14.83 8.12
CA GLY A 108 8.88 -16.22 8.50
C GLY A 108 7.72 -16.89 7.78
N LYS A 109 7.40 -18.11 8.21
CA LYS A 109 6.26 -18.86 7.69
C LYS A 109 5.49 -19.49 8.85
N TRP A 110 4.17 -19.49 8.72
CA TRP A 110 3.31 -20.34 9.52
C TRP A 110 3.47 -21.80 9.07
N ASN A 111 3.32 -22.74 10.01
CA ASN A 111 3.05 -24.13 9.64
C ASN A 111 1.68 -24.24 8.94
N GLU A 112 1.43 -25.37 8.27
CA GLU A 112 0.19 -25.60 7.51
C GLU A 112 -1.07 -25.40 8.36
N GLN A 113 -0.99 -25.67 9.66
CA GLN A 113 -2.09 -25.54 10.61
C GLN A 113 -2.24 -24.11 11.19
N HIS A 114 -1.38 -23.15 10.82
CA HIS A 114 -1.35 -21.78 11.35
C HIS A 114 -1.28 -21.69 12.90
N THR A 115 -0.66 -22.67 13.54
CA THR A 115 -0.53 -22.73 15.01
C THR A 115 0.85 -22.31 15.51
N VAL A 116 1.88 -22.38 14.66
CA VAL A 116 3.27 -22.05 15.03
C VAL A 116 3.90 -21.19 13.95
N PHE A 117 4.37 -20.01 14.33
CA PHE A 117 5.14 -19.15 13.45
C PHE A 117 6.64 -19.44 13.57
N LYS A 118 7.28 -19.79 12.46
CA LYS A 118 8.74 -19.96 12.40
C LYS A 118 9.37 -18.71 11.80
N GLU A 119 9.99 -17.92 12.66
CA GLU A 119 10.77 -16.74 12.26
C GLU A 119 11.88 -17.09 11.28
N SER A 120 12.08 -16.23 10.29
CA SER A 120 13.19 -16.33 9.35
C SER A 120 14.52 -15.95 10.00
N ALA A 121 15.63 -16.41 9.39
CA ALA A 121 16.96 -15.97 9.80
C ALA A 121 17.18 -14.46 9.64
N LYS A 122 16.43 -13.80 8.73
CA LYS A 122 16.52 -12.36 8.51
C LYS A 122 15.87 -11.61 9.66
N TYR A 123 14.65 -12.00 10.04
CA TYR A 123 13.94 -11.41 11.17
C TYR A 123 14.72 -11.61 12.49
N LYS A 124 15.27 -12.80 12.73
CA LYS A 124 16.08 -13.08 13.92
C LYS A 124 17.28 -12.16 14.13
N LYS A 125 17.89 -11.69 13.03
CA LYS A 125 19.07 -10.82 13.05
C LYS A 125 18.76 -9.34 13.28
N LEU A 126 17.48 -8.95 13.27
CA LEU A 126 17.10 -7.57 13.57
C LEU A 126 17.45 -7.21 15.01
N ASP A 127 17.88 -5.96 15.19
CA ASP A 127 17.95 -5.34 16.50
C ASP A 127 16.56 -5.34 17.18
N MET A 128 16.56 -5.28 18.50
CA MET A 128 15.33 -5.43 19.29
C MET A 128 14.31 -4.34 18.98
N ASP A 129 14.76 -3.12 18.74
CA ASP A 129 13.89 -1.96 18.50
C ASP A 129 13.18 -2.10 17.15
N LYS A 130 13.91 -2.51 16.10
CA LYS A 130 13.32 -2.86 14.80
C LYS A 130 12.35 -4.03 14.90
N LYS A 131 12.64 -5.05 15.71
CA LYS A 131 11.68 -6.16 15.91
C LYS A 131 10.38 -5.67 16.52
N LYS A 132 10.44 -4.84 17.56
CA LYS A 132 9.25 -4.25 18.19
C LYS A 132 8.41 -3.44 17.20
N LEU A 133 9.06 -2.67 16.33
CA LEU A 133 8.38 -1.92 15.26
C LEU A 133 7.74 -2.84 14.21
N VAL A 134 8.42 -3.93 13.83
CA VAL A 134 7.85 -4.95 12.93
C VAL A 134 6.66 -5.67 13.59
N ASP A 135 6.76 -6.00 14.86
CA ASP A 135 5.69 -6.66 15.61
C ASP A 135 4.47 -5.75 15.75
N TYR A 136 4.68 -4.46 15.96
CA TYR A 136 3.61 -3.48 15.96
C TYR A 136 2.95 -3.35 14.58
N ALA A 137 3.74 -3.30 13.50
CA ALA A 137 3.20 -3.31 12.14
C ALA A 137 2.36 -4.58 11.87
N ASN A 138 2.83 -5.76 12.30
CA ASN A 138 2.05 -7.00 12.21
C ASN A 138 0.76 -6.93 13.02
N ALA A 139 0.79 -6.37 14.23
CA ALA A 139 -0.42 -6.18 15.03
C ALA A 139 -1.43 -5.28 14.30
N LEU A 140 -0.99 -4.17 13.71
CA LEU A 140 -1.87 -3.30 12.91
C LEU A 140 -2.43 -3.99 11.64
N LEU A 141 -1.72 -4.96 11.07
CA LEU A 141 -2.16 -5.69 9.88
C LEU A 141 -3.19 -6.77 10.21
N TYR A 142 -3.01 -7.51 11.31
CA TYR A 142 -3.71 -8.77 11.53
C TYR A 142 -4.53 -8.85 12.83
N GLU A 143 -4.24 -8.02 13.83
CA GLU A 143 -4.99 -8.03 15.09
C GLU A 143 -6.28 -7.22 14.97
N THR A 144 -7.35 -7.78 15.50
CA THR A 144 -8.67 -7.12 15.55
C THR A 144 -8.98 -6.54 16.92
N ASP A 145 -8.26 -6.98 17.97
CA ASP A 145 -8.42 -6.48 19.33
C ASP A 145 -7.52 -5.24 19.56
N PRO A 146 -8.09 -4.05 19.82
CA PRO A 146 -7.32 -2.85 20.13
C PRO A 146 -6.40 -3.00 21.34
N LEU A 147 -6.73 -3.83 22.33
CA LEU A 147 -5.89 -4.04 23.51
C LEU A 147 -4.59 -4.76 23.16
N CYS A 148 -4.62 -5.71 22.21
CA CYS A 148 -3.43 -6.36 21.70
C CYS A 148 -2.51 -5.35 21.00
N ILE A 149 -3.07 -4.48 20.17
CA ILE A 149 -2.32 -3.42 19.47
C ILE A 149 -1.67 -2.47 20.47
N LEU A 150 -2.44 -1.99 21.48
CA LEU A 150 -1.94 -1.09 22.52
C LEU A 150 -0.85 -1.75 23.38
N LYS A 151 -0.98 -3.04 23.68
CA LYS A 151 0.04 -3.79 24.42
C LYS A 151 1.36 -3.83 23.65
N VAL A 152 1.33 -4.08 22.35
CA VAL A 152 2.55 -4.08 21.53
C VAL A 152 3.12 -2.67 21.40
N LEU A 153 2.28 -1.65 21.20
CA LEU A 153 2.69 -0.24 21.20
C LEU A 153 3.43 0.17 22.48
N SER A 154 2.98 -0.31 23.64
CA SER A 154 3.59 0.00 24.94
C SER A 154 5.02 -0.51 25.11
N LEU A 155 5.47 -1.43 24.24
CA LEU A 155 6.82 -1.98 24.25
C LEU A 155 7.82 -1.15 23.43
N ILE A 156 7.34 -0.20 22.63
CA ILE A 156 8.14 0.66 21.77
C ILE A 156 8.77 1.79 22.60
N GLU A 157 10.07 2.02 22.38
CA GLU A 157 10.84 3.10 22.98
C GLU A 157 10.29 4.47 22.58
N ASN A 158 10.37 5.44 23.49
CA ASN A 158 9.85 6.81 23.24
C ASN A 158 10.39 7.45 21.96
N GLU A 159 11.65 7.21 21.61
CA GLU A 159 12.27 7.72 20.38
C GLU A 159 11.64 7.15 19.10
N ASN A 160 11.04 5.96 19.17
CA ASN A 160 10.41 5.26 18.06
C ASN A 160 8.89 5.47 17.99
N VAL A 161 8.30 6.25 18.91
CA VAL A 161 6.86 6.54 18.94
C VAL A 161 6.40 7.26 17.68
N VAL A 162 7.21 8.19 17.15
CA VAL A 162 6.88 8.92 15.91
C VAL A 162 6.73 7.95 14.73
N VAL A 163 7.60 6.94 14.65
CA VAL A 163 7.52 5.89 13.62
C VAL A 163 6.26 5.05 13.80
N ALA A 164 5.92 4.67 15.03
CA ALA A 164 4.70 3.91 15.33
C ALA A 164 3.41 4.70 15.02
N GLN A 165 3.42 6.02 15.27
CA GLN A 165 2.33 6.91 14.88
C GLN A 165 2.16 6.97 13.36
N GLU A 166 3.26 7.05 12.61
CA GLU A 166 3.22 7.05 11.14
C GLU A 166 2.67 5.72 10.59
N MET A 167 3.06 4.59 11.17
CA MET A 167 2.50 3.27 10.82
C MET A 167 0.98 3.22 11.01
N LEU A 168 0.49 3.73 12.14
CA LEU A 168 -0.94 3.81 12.41
C LEU A 168 -1.64 4.77 11.44
N ARG A 169 -1.03 5.93 11.13
CA ARG A 169 -1.54 6.90 10.16
C ARG A 169 -1.68 6.27 8.77
N LEU A 170 -0.68 5.53 8.31
CA LEU A 170 -0.71 4.81 7.04
C LEU A 170 -1.80 3.72 7.03
N LYS A 171 -1.97 2.98 8.13
CA LYS A 171 -3.04 1.97 8.24
C LYS A 171 -4.44 2.59 8.14
N LEU A 172 -4.62 3.79 8.69
CA LEU A 172 -5.89 4.50 8.75
C LEU A 172 -6.09 5.52 7.64
N LEU A 173 -5.16 5.62 6.68
CA LEU A 173 -5.22 6.59 5.59
C LEU A 173 -6.54 6.43 4.83
N LYS A 174 -7.26 7.54 4.60
CA LYS A 174 -8.51 7.49 3.83
C LYS A 174 -8.19 7.58 2.34
N ILE A 175 -7.85 6.43 1.75
CA ILE A 175 -7.65 6.28 0.30
C ILE A 175 -8.98 6.23 -0.45
#